data_AF-A0A2J6J6I0-F1
#
_entry.id   AF-A0A2J6J6I0-F1
#
_cell.length_a   1.000
_cell.length_b   1.000
_cell.length_c   1.000
_cell.angle_alpha   90.00
_cell.angle_beta   90.00
_cell.angle_gamma   90.00
#
_symmetry.space_group_name_H-M   'P 1'
#
loop_
_entity.id
_entity.type
_entity.pdbx_description
1 polymer ?
#
loop_
_entity_poly.entity_id
_entity_poly.type
_entity_poly.pdbx_seq_one_letter_code
_entity_poly.pdbx_strand_id
1 'polypeptide(L)'
;MATKEPVQVVRHFPFWLLFVVAVILVMALLGDRGVLSTLKANRHRAELQQELHALEEERQALREEIGRLRGDREYLEQLARKRLGLVREGELVYQFDDRPPAAQD
;
A
#
# COMPACT_ATOMS: atom_id res chain seq x y z
N MET A 1 85.52 -15.60 7.15
CA MET A 1 84.89 -15.04 5.92
C MET A 1 83.39 -15.17 6.07
N ALA A 2 82.66 -14.12 5.68
CA ALA A 2 81.38 -13.68 6.23
C ALA A 2 80.18 -14.63 6.08
N THR A 3 79.40 -14.72 7.15
CA THR A 3 78.02 -15.20 7.20
C THR A 3 77.09 -14.28 6.42
N LYS A 4 76.22 -14.83 5.56
CA LYS A 4 75.12 -14.10 4.91
C LYS A 4 73.81 -14.53 5.55
N GLU A 5 73.22 -13.63 6.34
CA GLU A 5 71.87 -13.74 6.88
C GLU A 5 70.83 -13.71 5.73
N PRO A 6 69.79 -14.57 5.75
CA PRO A 6 68.72 -14.50 4.77
C PRO A 6 67.77 -13.33 5.10
N VAL A 7 67.64 -12.40 4.17
CA VAL A 7 66.65 -11.31 4.25
C VAL A 7 65.25 -11.92 4.17
N GLN A 8 64.59 -12.02 5.31
CA GLN A 8 63.18 -12.38 5.39
C GLN A 8 62.35 -11.22 4.84
N VAL A 9 61.90 -11.35 3.59
CA VAL A 9 60.87 -10.46 3.03
C VAL A 9 59.55 -10.81 3.69
N VAL A 10 59.26 -10.08 4.76
CA VAL A 10 58.04 -10.18 5.54
C VAL A 10 56.85 -9.86 4.62
N ARG A 11 56.09 -10.90 4.25
CA ARG A 11 54.97 -10.88 3.30
C ARG A 11 53.71 -10.27 3.93
N HIS A 12 53.77 -9.00 4.34
CA HIS A 12 52.60 -8.25 4.87
C HIS A 12 51.78 -7.57 3.77
N PHE A 13 52.19 -7.74 2.50
CA PHE A 13 51.58 -7.15 1.32
C PHE A 13 50.13 -7.59 0.97
N PRO A 14 49.63 -8.81 1.27
CA PRO A 14 48.29 -9.21 0.81
C PRO A 14 47.15 -8.70 1.71
N PHE A 15 47.45 -8.32 2.95
CA PHE A 15 46.40 -7.94 3.92
C PHE A 15 45.82 -6.56 3.63
N TRP A 16 46.67 -5.61 3.19
CA TRP A 16 46.21 -4.29 2.78
C TRP A 16 45.39 -4.35 1.49
N LEU A 17 45.80 -5.19 0.53
CA LEU A 17 45.02 -5.42 -0.69
C LEU A 17 43.65 -6.03 -0.36
N LEU A 18 43.60 -7.02 0.54
CA LEU A 18 42.36 -7.63 1.01
C LEU A 18 41.44 -6.59 1.69
N PHE A 19 42.02 -5.72 2.52
CA PHE A 19 41.29 -4.64 3.18
C PHE A 19 40.68 -3.67 2.17
N VAL A 20 41.44 -3.24 1.16
CA VAL A 20 40.94 -2.35 0.10
C VAL A 20 39.81 -3.01 -0.68
N VAL A 21 39.95 -4.29 -1.06
CA VAL A 21 38.89 -5.04 -1.75
C VAL A 21 37.63 -5.13 -0.87
N ALA A 22 37.78 -5.42 0.42
CA ALA A 22 36.66 -5.49 1.35
C ALA A 22 35.94 -4.13 1.48
N VAL A 23 36.66 -3.02 1.57
CA VAL A 23 36.09 -1.67 1.61
C VAL A 23 35.33 -1.34 0.33
N ILE A 24 35.88 -1.69 -0.85
CA ILE A 24 35.20 -1.51 -2.14
C ILE A 24 33.91 -2.33 -2.18
N LEU A 25 33.94 -3.57 -1.70
CA LEU A 25 32.78 -4.46 -1.68
C LEU A 25 31.69 -3.93 -0.74
N VAL A 26 32.07 -3.43 0.44
CA VAL A 26 31.15 -2.77 1.38
C VAL A 26 30.57 -1.51 0.75
N MET A 27 31.35 -0.65 0.11
CA MET A 27 30.81 0.53 -0.58
C MET A 27 29.90 0.18 -1.76
N ALA A 28 30.19 -0.89 -2.50
CA ALA A 28 29.34 -1.36 -3.59
C ALA A 28 28.01 -1.96 -3.10
N LEU A 29 28.01 -2.58 -1.92
CA LEU A 29 26.80 -3.16 -1.32
C LEU A 29 25.97 -2.13 -0.53
N LEU A 30 26.63 -1.26 0.25
CA LEU A 30 26.02 -0.32 1.21
C LEU A 30 25.95 1.13 0.71
N GLY A 31 26.64 1.50 -0.38
CA GLY A 31 26.61 2.87 -0.88
C GLY A 31 25.22 3.28 -1.40
N ASP A 32 25.00 4.59 -1.57
CA ASP A 32 23.70 5.14 -2.01
C ASP A 32 23.18 4.56 -3.34
N ARG A 33 24.08 4.07 -4.19
CA ARG A 33 23.76 3.36 -5.45
C ARG A 33 23.99 1.85 -5.39
N GLY A 34 24.14 1.30 -4.19
CA GLY A 34 24.38 -0.12 -3.98
C GLY A 34 23.17 -0.98 -4.34
N VAL A 35 23.41 -2.28 -4.48
CA VAL A 35 22.37 -3.24 -4.87
C VAL A 35 21.21 -3.26 -3.87
N LEU A 36 21.48 -3.05 -2.58
CA LEU A 36 20.45 -3.02 -1.54
C LEU A 36 19.52 -1.80 -1.65
N SER A 37 20.04 -0.61 -1.99
CA SER A 37 19.21 0.60 -2.10
C SER A 37 18.29 0.53 -3.33
N THR A 38 18.80 0.01 -4.44
CA THR A 38 18.02 -0.18 -5.68
C THR A 38 16.93 -1.23 -5.50
N LEU A 39 17.19 -2.32 -4.78
CA LEU A 39 16.16 -3.32 -4.45
C LEU A 39 15.04 -2.76 -3.57
N LYS A 40 15.39 -2.00 -2.52
CA LYS A 40 14.39 -1.33 -1.66
C LYS A 40 13.58 -0.29 -2.45
N ALA A 41 14.25 0.54 -3.25
CA ALA A 41 13.60 1.54 -4.09
C ALA A 41 12.65 0.89 -5.11
N ASN A 42 13.04 -0.24 -5.71
CA ASN A 42 12.17 -0.97 -6.64
C ASN A 42 10.95 -1.58 -5.93
N ARG A 43 11.11 -2.11 -4.71
CA ARG A 43 9.97 -2.59 -3.91
C ARG A 43 9.00 -1.47 -3.57
N HIS A 44 9.49 -0.34 -3.06
CA HIS A 44 8.63 0.81 -2.76
C HIS A 44 7.97 1.39 -4.02
N ARG A 45 8.67 1.40 -5.16
CA ARG A 45 8.05 1.77 -6.43
C ARG A 45 6.91 0.82 -6.81
N ALA A 46 7.10 -0.49 -6.65
CA ALA A 46 6.07 -1.47 -6.94
C ALA A 46 4.86 -1.34 -5.99
N GLU A 47 5.11 -1.13 -4.69
CA GLU A 47 4.05 -0.89 -3.69
C GLU A 47 3.24 0.37 -4.04
N LEU A 48 3.92 1.49 -4.32
CA LEU A 48 3.25 2.73 -4.72
C LEU A 48 2.47 2.60 -6.04
N GLN A 49 2.98 1.82 -7.00
CA GLN A 49 2.26 1.54 -8.24
C GLN A 49 0.99 0.73 -7.98
N GLN A 50 1.04 -0.26 -7.09
CA GLN A 50 -0.15 -1.02 -6.71
C GLN A 50 -1.18 -0.13 -6.00
N GLU A 51 -0.72 0.75 -5.09
CA GLU A 51 -1.59 1.69 -4.40
C GLU A 51 -2.24 2.69 -5.37
N LEU A 52 -1.48 3.20 -6.34
CA LEU A 52 -2.02 4.06 -7.39
C LEU A 52 -3.11 3.35 -8.20
N HIS A 53 -2.86 2.11 -8.63
CA HIS A 53 -3.86 1.34 -9.37
C HIS A 53 -5.13 1.11 -8.55
N ALA A 54 -5.01 0.75 -7.27
CA ALA A 54 -6.17 0.58 -6.39
C ALA A 54 -6.97 1.89 -6.23
N LEU A 55 -6.28 3.03 -6.05
CA LEU A 55 -6.92 4.34 -5.96
C LEU A 55 -7.61 4.75 -7.27
N GLU A 56 -7.02 4.43 -8.41
CA GLU A 56 -7.60 4.72 -9.72
C GLU A 56 -8.90 3.93 -9.95
N GLU A 57 -8.91 2.64 -9.57
CA GLU A 57 -10.10 1.79 -9.61
C GLU A 57 -11.20 2.32 -8.67
N GLU A 58 -10.86 2.66 -7.44
CA GLU A 58 -11.81 3.24 -6.47
C GLU A 58 -12.38 4.56 -6.98
N ARG A 59 -11.52 5.43 -7.51
CA ARG A 59 -11.93 6.71 -8.10
C ARG A 59 -12.88 6.50 -9.27
N GLN A 60 -12.66 5.49 -10.11
CA GLN A 60 -13.56 5.18 -11.21
C GLN A 60 -14.93 4.70 -10.70
N ALA A 61 -14.93 3.75 -9.75
CA ALA A 61 -16.17 3.23 -9.16
C ALA A 61 -17.01 4.34 -8.51
N LEU A 62 -16.37 5.25 -7.75
CA LEU A 62 -17.04 6.40 -7.14
C LEU A 62 -17.61 7.36 -8.18
N ARG A 63 -16.92 7.58 -9.30
CA ARG A 63 -17.43 8.41 -10.40
C ARG A 63 -18.65 7.81 -11.06
N GLU A 64 -18.66 6.50 -11.27
CA GLU A 64 -19.82 5.78 -11.79
C GLU A 64 -21.00 5.84 -10.82
N GLU A 65 -20.75 5.72 -9.51
CA GLU A 65 -21.76 5.90 -8.48
C GLU A 65 -22.34 7.32 -8.48
N ILE A 66 -21.50 8.36 -8.52
CA ILE A 66 -21.95 9.75 -8.63
C ILE A 66 -22.79 9.94 -9.91
N GLY A 67 -22.37 9.34 -11.02
CA GLY A 67 -23.11 9.35 -12.28
C GLY A 67 -24.51 8.76 -12.13
N ARG A 68 -24.62 7.57 -11.52
CA ARG A 68 -25.91 6.92 -11.24
C ARG A 68 -26.79 7.76 -10.30
N LEU A 69 -26.23 8.29 -9.23
CA LEU A 69 -26.96 9.16 -8.30
C LEU A 69 -27.52 10.41 -9.01
N ARG A 70 -26.77 11.01 -9.94
CA ARG A 70 -27.23 12.23 -10.63
C ARG A 70 -28.15 11.95 -11.81
N GLY A 71 -27.92 10.87 -12.56
CA GLY A 71 -28.60 10.57 -13.81
C GLY A 71 -29.80 9.64 -13.69
N ASP A 72 -29.88 8.85 -12.61
CA ASP A 72 -30.91 7.85 -12.40
C ASP A 72 -31.79 8.20 -11.19
N ARG A 73 -32.95 8.80 -11.50
CA ARG A 73 -33.92 9.23 -10.48
C ARG A 73 -34.52 8.04 -9.72
N GLU A 74 -34.67 6.89 -10.36
CA GLU A 74 -35.24 5.70 -9.74
C GLU A 74 -34.25 5.07 -8.76
N TYR A 75 -32.97 5.00 -9.14
CA TYR A 75 -31.90 4.58 -8.24
C TYR A 75 -31.83 5.47 -6.99
N LEU A 76 -31.91 6.79 -7.16
CA LEU A 76 -31.85 7.73 -6.05
C LEU A 76 -33.08 7.63 -5.14
N GLU A 77 -34.27 7.40 -5.70
CA GLU A 77 -35.49 7.15 -4.93
C GLU A 77 -35.43 5.84 -4.15
N GLN A 78 -34.97 4.75 -4.77
CA GLN A 78 -34.78 3.48 -4.06
C GLN A 78 -33.79 3.62 -2.90
N LEU A 79 -32.70 4.37 -3.11
CA LEU A 79 -31.71 4.61 -2.06
C LEU A 79 -32.29 5.45 -0.92
N ALA A 80 -33.06 6.50 -1.23
CA ALA A 80 -33.75 7.32 -0.25
C ALA A 80 -34.74 6.50 0.60
N ARG A 81 -35.54 5.64 -0.03
CA ARG A 81 -36.45 4.72 0.67
C ARG A 81 -35.71 3.72 1.55
N LYS A 82 -34.67 3.05 1.02
CA LYS A 82 -33.95 1.97 1.72
C LYS A 82 -33.04 2.47 2.85
N ARG A 83 -32.32 3.58 2.64
CA ARG A 83 -31.32 4.10 3.60
C ARG A 83 -31.91 5.10 4.58
N LEU A 84 -32.87 5.91 4.14
CA LEU A 84 -33.38 7.04 4.92
C LEU A 84 -34.85 6.86 5.32
N GLY A 85 -35.55 5.82 4.82
CA GLY A 85 -36.97 5.61 5.10
C GLY A 85 -37.87 6.71 4.51
N LEU A 86 -37.37 7.47 3.54
CA LEU A 86 -38.11 8.58 2.95
C LEU A 86 -39.24 8.05 2.06
N VAL A 87 -40.38 8.74 2.09
CA VAL A 87 -41.55 8.48 1.25
C VAL A 87 -41.91 9.73 0.46
N ARG A 88 -42.57 9.56 -0.69
CA ARG A 88 -42.94 10.69 -1.53
C ARG A 88 -44.16 11.42 -0.95
N GLU A 89 -44.32 12.70 -1.26
CA GLU A 89 -45.52 13.44 -0.90
C GLU A 89 -46.78 12.74 -1.46
N GLY A 90 -47.77 12.49 -0.59
CA GLY A 90 -49.00 11.78 -0.93
C GLY A 90 -48.98 10.27 -0.69
N GLU A 91 -47.86 9.69 -0.25
CA GLU A 91 -47.79 8.26 0.11
C GLU A 91 -48.21 8.01 1.56
N LEU A 92 -48.92 6.90 1.80
CA LEU A 92 -49.34 6.45 3.12
C LEU A 92 -48.33 5.48 3.72
N VAL A 93 -47.85 5.78 4.93
CA VAL A 93 -46.97 4.90 5.71
C VAL A 93 -47.83 4.07 6.66
N TYR A 94 -47.81 2.75 6.49
CA TYR A 94 -48.43 1.81 7.45
C TYR A 94 -47.39 1.45 8.51
N GLN A 95 -47.67 1.83 9.76
CA GLN A 95 -46.86 1.43 10.91
C GLN A 95 -47.66 0.38 11.69
N PHE A 96 -47.11 -0.83 11.80
CA PHE A 96 -47.71 -1.89 12.60
C PHE A 96 -47.11 -1.80 14.01
N ASP A 97 -47.99 -1.75 15.01
CA ASP A 97 -47.60 -1.78 16.41
C ASP A 97 -47.56 -3.25 16.86
N ASP A 98 -46.44 -3.69 17.43
CA ASP A 98 -46.27 -5.07 17.93
C ASP A 98 -46.98 -5.30 19.27
N ARG A 99 -47.72 -4.31 19.79
CA ARG A 99 -48.48 -4.47 21.02
C ARG A 99 -49.54 -5.57 20.88
N PRO A 100 -49.45 -6.65 21.66
CA PRO A 100 -50.50 -7.66 21.66
C PRO A 100 -51.81 -7.02 22.12
N PRO A 101 -52.95 -7.37 21.50
CA PRO A 101 -54.24 -6.77 21.83
C PRO A 101 -54.49 -6.94 23.33
N ALA A 102 -54.70 -5.83 24.03
CA ALA A 102 -55.04 -5.85 25.44
C ALA A 102 -56.30 -6.72 25.61
N ALA A 103 -56.17 -7.82 26.35
CA ALA A 103 -57.29 -8.65 26.74
C ALA A 103 -58.30 -7.73 27.43
N GLN A 104 -59.50 -7.65 26.85
CA GLN A 104 -60.62 -6.93 27.44
C GLN A 104 -61.16 -7.81 28.57
N ASP A 105 -60.96 -7.36 29.81
CA ASP A 105 -61.66 -7.85 31.00
C ASP A 105 -63.05 -7.21 31.14
#